data_AF-A0A1Y5DS90-F1
#
_entry.id   AF-A0A1Y5DS90-F1
#
_cell.length_a   1.000
_cell.length_b   1.000
_cell.length_c   1.000
_cell.angle_alpha   90.00
_cell.angle_beta   90.00
_cell.angle_gamma   90.00
#
_symmetry.space_group_name_H-M   'P 1'
#
loop_
_entity.id
_entity.type
_entity.pdbx_description
1 polymer ?
#
loop_
_entity_poly.entity_id
_entity_poly.type
_entity_poly.pdbx_seq_one_letter_code
_entity_poly.pdbx_strand_id
1 'polypeptide(L)'
;MEEFIGEVWHKYISAKVATGFPEAALELTHYQSQLSTYFHCLGGDPGKVVEAAEARVLHNHRPLLQRIAGSHRRATLCWQDQRSLRLPPVIDYLPEKTLNETLYFWLAALAAKLPKMSHWFQDNQLATLAILKNYPGLKSGYEKLAKAVVAQRPLIEHLPQKLQSRELAIQQAILNPGSVKSLPLASGEPLFVPLWLYPAPLFDVTNSQAQ
;
A
#
# COMPACT_ATOMS: atom_id res chain seq x y z
N MET A 1 17.12 19.57 3.65
CA MET A 1 17.48 19.04 4.99
C MET A 1 16.98 17.59 5.09
N GLU A 2 17.42 16.75 4.15
CA GLU A 2 16.97 15.36 3.93
C GLU A 2 18.04 14.32 4.35
N GLU A 3 19.20 14.77 4.81
CA GLU A 3 20.40 13.93 5.03
C GLU A 3 20.31 13.05 6.28
N PHE A 4 19.52 13.44 7.30
CA PHE A 4 19.48 12.71 8.57
C PHE A 4 18.70 11.38 8.54
N ILE A 5 17.87 11.17 7.51
CA ILE A 5 17.15 9.90 7.34
C ILE A 5 18.05 8.88 6.63
N GLY A 6 18.99 9.30 5.78
CA GLY A 6 19.82 8.39 4.98
C GLY A 6 20.81 7.57 5.80
N GLU A 7 21.63 8.23 6.62
CA GLU A 7 22.79 7.58 7.28
C GLU A 7 22.40 6.54 8.33
N VAL A 8 21.36 6.83 9.12
CA VAL A 8 20.86 5.89 10.14
C VAL A 8 20.06 4.77 9.48
N TRP A 9 19.35 5.03 8.38
CA TRP A 9 18.58 4.00 7.67
C TRP A 9 19.43 2.92 7.04
N HIS A 10 20.61 3.27 6.49
CA HIS A 10 21.47 2.31 5.79
C HIS A 10 21.97 1.15 6.66
N LYS A 11 22.07 1.33 7.98
CA LYS A 11 22.65 0.31 8.87
C LYS A 11 21.65 -0.75 9.37
N TYR A 12 20.34 -0.48 9.32
CA TYR A 12 19.37 -1.26 10.09
C TYR A 12 18.32 -1.99 9.26
N ILE A 13 18.39 -1.92 7.93
CA ILE A 13 17.49 -2.66 7.06
C ILE A 13 18.26 -3.78 6.38
N SER A 14 17.74 -4.99 6.50
CA SER A 14 18.30 -6.14 5.80
C SER A 14 18.42 -5.83 4.31
N ALA A 15 19.60 -6.08 3.73
CA ALA A 15 19.89 -5.80 2.33
C ALA A 15 18.88 -6.43 1.34
N LYS A 16 18.15 -7.47 1.76
CA LYS A 16 17.05 -8.09 0.98
C LYS A 16 15.76 -7.26 0.99
N VAL A 17 15.40 -6.66 2.12
CA VAL A 17 14.28 -5.69 2.20
C VAL A 17 14.63 -4.43 1.40
N ALA A 18 15.92 -4.10 1.33
CA ALA A 18 16.45 -3.05 0.48
C ALA A 18 16.40 -3.33 -1.03
N THR A 19 16.25 -4.58 -1.47
CA THR A 19 16.23 -4.93 -2.90
C THR A 19 14.90 -5.53 -3.36
N GLY A 20 13.99 -5.87 -2.45
CA GLY A 20 12.75 -6.60 -2.74
C GLY A 20 13.00 -8.11 -2.92
N PHE A 21 11.97 -8.84 -3.36
CA PHE A 21 12.03 -10.30 -3.54
C PHE A 21 11.75 -10.68 -4.99
N PRO A 22 12.70 -10.47 -5.93
CA PRO A 22 12.48 -10.70 -7.36
C PRO A 22 12.08 -12.15 -7.69
N GLU A 23 12.61 -13.13 -6.95
CA GLU A 23 12.23 -14.54 -7.07
C GLU A 23 10.77 -14.82 -6.69
N ALA A 24 10.17 -13.93 -5.89
CA ALA A 24 8.78 -13.98 -5.47
C ALA A 24 7.88 -12.98 -6.24
N ALA A 25 8.40 -12.36 -7.30
CA ALA A 25 7.66 -11.38 -8.09
C ALA A 25 6.47 -12.00 -8.83
N LEU A 26 5.35 -11.27 -8.83
CA LEU A 26 4.13 -11.62 -9.53
C LEU A 26 3.61 -10.45 -10.37
N GLU A 27 3.42 -10.70 -11.67
CA GLU A 27 2.85 -9.71 -12.60
C GLU A 27 1.33 -9.67 -12.50
N LEU A 28 0.77 -8.45 -12.47
CA LEU A 28 -0.68 -8.24 -12.40
C LEU A 28 -1.41 -8.83 -13.61
N THR A 29 -0.78 -8.87 -14.78
CA THR A 29 -1.33 -9.39 -16.04
C THR A 29 -1.85 -10.82 -15.91
N HIS A 30 -1.22 -11.65 -15.07
CA HIS A 30 -1.65 -13.02 -14.79
C HIS A 30 -2.92 -13.11 -13.94
N TYR A 31 -3.21 -12.08 -13.13
CA TYR A 31 -4.30 -12.09 -12.15
C TYR A 31 -5.41 -11.08 -12.48
N GLN A 32 -5.24 -10.21 -13.48
CA GLN A 32 -6.10 -9.06 -13.74
C GLN A 32 -7.58 -9.44 -13.90
N SER A 33 -7.89 -10.46 -14.71
CA SER A 33 -9.26 -10.92 -14.94
C SER A 33 -9.92 -11.47 -13.66
N GLN A 34 -9.16 -12.27 -12.91
CA GLN A 34 -9.61 -12.86 -11.64
C GLN A 34 -9.83 -11.77 -10.58
N LEU A 35 -8.92 -10.79 -10.49
CA LEU A 35 -9.01 -9.66 -9.56
C LEU A 35 -10.17 -8.73 -9.91
N SER A 36 -10.45 -8.49 -11.20
CA SER A 36 -11.61 -7.72 -11.62
C SER A 36 -12.90 -8.39 -11.17
N THR A 37 -13.05 -9.68 -11.47
CA THR A 37 -14.22 -10.46 -11.04
C THR A 37 -14.37 -10.43 -9.51
N TYR A 38 -13.28 -10.69 -8.78
CA TYR A 38 -13.26 -10.67 -7.32
C TYR A 38 -13.63 -9.30 -6.74
N PHE A 39 -13.08 -8.22 -7.29
CA PHE A 39 -13.37 -6.84 -6.87
C PHE A 39 -14.87 -6.52 -6.99
N HIS A 40 -15.50 -6.86 -8.13
CA HIS A 40 -16.92 -6.62 -8.33
C HIS A 40 -17.79 -7.49 -7.42
N CYS A 41 -17.42 -8.76 -7.21
CA CYS A 41 -18.14 -9.65 -6.29
C CYS A 41 -18.12 -9.15 -4.84
N LEU A 42 -17.07 -8.44 -4.42
CA LEU A 42 -16.98 -7.86 -3.08
C LEU A 42 -17.71 -6.52 -2.92
N GLY A 43 -18.43 -6.06 -3.96
CA GLY A 43 -19.19 -4.82 -3.95
C GLY A 43 -18.42 -3.61 -4.51
N GLY A 44 -17.31 -3.84 -5.21
CA GLY A 44 -16.66 -2.82 -6.02
C GLY A 44 -17.56 -2.34 -7.16
N ASP A 45 -17.44 -1.08 -7.54
CA ASP A 45 -18.25 -0.46 -8.60
C ASP A 45 -18.12 -1.25 -9.92
N PRO A 46 -19.23 -1.71 -10.54
CA PRO A 46 -19.19 -2.49 -11.77
C PRO A 46 -18.64 -1.71 -12.97
N GLY A 47 -18.66 -0.37 -12.93
CA GLY A 47 -18.09 0.49 -13.96
C GLY A 47 -16.58 0.70 -13.86
N LYS A 48 -15.95 0.27 -12.75
CA LYS A 48 -14.51 0.45 -12.55
C LYS A 48 -13.69 -0.67 -13.17
N VAL A 49 -12.61 -0.30 -13.86
CA VAL A 49 -11.66 -1.25 -14.43
C VAL A 49 -10.54 -1.53 -13.42
N VAL A 50 -10.15 -2.80 -13.25
CA VAL A 50 -8.94 -3.17 -12.51
C VAL A 50 -7.76 -3.19 -13.48
N GLU A 51 -6.79 -2.31 -13.27
CA GLU A 51 -5.67 -2.12 -14.18
C GLU A 51 -4.35 -1.85 -13.45
N ALA A 52 -3.25 -1.92 -14.17
CA ALA A 52 -1.95 -1.55 -13.64
C ALA A 52 -1.91 -0.04 -13.35
N ALA A 53 -1.41 0.31 -12.16
CA ALA A 53 -0.91 1.63 -11.87
C ALA A 53 0.27 1.89 -12.83
N GLU A 54 0.09 2.83 -13.75
CA GLU A 54 1.05 3.10 -14.82
C GLU A 54 2.44 3.41 -14.24
N ALA A 55 3.45 2.67 -14.67
CA ALA A 55 4.86 3.09 -14.54
C ALA A 55 5.29 4.01 -15.70
N ARG A 56 4.42 4.21 -16.71
CA ARG A 56 4.78 4.79 -17.99
C ARG A 56 4.45 6.28 -18.01
N VAL A 57 5.46 7.09 -18.30
CA VAL A 57 5.32 8.53 -18.55
C VAL A 57 4.53 8.71 -19.84
N LEU A 58 3.20 8.75 -19.74
CA LEU A 58 2.35 9.36 -20.74
C LEU A 58 2.49 10.86 -20.57
N HIS A 59 3.35 11.49 -21.37
CA HIS A 59 3.57 12.94 -21.66
C HIS A 59 3.39 14.04 -20.59
N ASN A 60 3.04 13.72 -19.34
CA ASN A 60 2.93 14.59 -18.16
C ASN A 60 2.63 13.80 -16.86
N HIS A 61 2.56 12.46 -16.90
CA HIS A 61 2.24 11.64 -15.72
C HIS A 61 3.49 11.07 -15.04
N ARG A 62 3.62 11.28 -13.73
CA ARG A 62 4.63 10.61 -12.88
C ARG A 62 3.94 9.48 -12.10
N PRO A 63 4.49 8.26 -12.07
CA PRO A 63 3.94 7.17 -11.26
C PRO A 63 3.93 7.55 -9.76
N LEU A 64 2.84 7.21 -9.04
CA LEU A 64 2.78 7.40 -7.60
C LEU A 64 3.70 6.37 -6.94
N LEU A 65 4.83 6.88 -6.47
CA LEU A 65 6.00 6.10 -6.11
C LEU A 65 6.41 6.46 -4.70
N GLN A 66 6.28 5.54 -3.75
CA GLN A 66 6.78 5.74 -2.40
C GLN A 66 8.00 4.88 -2.15
N ARG A 67 8.97 5.43 -1.41
CA ARG A 67 10.17 4.70 -1.05
C ARG A 67 9.79 3.48 -0.20
N ILE A 68 10.20 2.30 -0.67
CA ILE A 68 10.11 1.07 0.14
C ILE A 68 11.13 1.20 1.26
N ALA A 69 10.72 0.88 2.49
CA ALA A 69 11.64 0.90 3.61
C ALA A 69 12.87 0.03 3.30
N GLY A 70 14.08 0.59 3.41
CA GLY A 70 15.33 -0.14 3.15
C GLY A 70 15.90 0.07 1.80
N SER A 71 15.08 0.45 0.82
CA SER A 71 15.43 0.36 -0.57
C SER A 71 15.64 1.74 -1.21
N HIS A 72 16.46 1.78 -2.26
CA HIS A 72 16.42 2.87 -3.25
C HIS A 72 15.26 2.71 -4.24
N ARG A 73 14.47 1.63 -4.14
CA ARG A 73 13.29 1.38 -4.96
C ARG A 73 12.10 2.19 -4.47
N ARG A 74 11.30 2.57 -5.45
CA ARG A 74 9.99 3.15 -5.26
C ARG A 74 8.94 2.10 -5.62
N ALA A 75 8.02 1.82 -4.71
CA ALA A 75 6.86 0.98 -4.97
C ALA A 75 5.78 1.80 -5.68
N THR A 76 5.22 1.25 -6.75
CA THR A 76 3.99 1.77 -7.32
C THR A 76 2.87 1.59 -6.31
N LEU A 77 2.21 2.68 -5.95
CA LEU A 77 1.15 2.65 -4.94
C LEU A 77 -0.15 2.08 -5.52
N CYS A 78 -0.92 1.40 -4.69
CA CYS A 78 -2.30 1.05 -5.00
C CYS A 78 -3.22 2.22 -4.65
N TRP A 79 -4.05 2.64 -5.61
CA TRP A 79 -5.00 3.72 -5.44
C TRP A 79 -6.19 3.50 -6.37
N GLN A 80 -7.27 4.26 -6.18
CA GLN A 80 -8.43 4.19 -7.06
C GLN A 80 -9.06 5.57 -7.26
N ASP A 81 -9.68 5.77 -8.41
CA ASP A 81 -10.50 6.95 -8.73
C ASP A 81 -11.91 6.51 -9.14
N GLN A 82 -12.67 7.36 -9.83
CA GLN A 82 -14.03 7.05 -10.28
C GLN A 82 -14.07 5.98 -11.40
N ARG A 83 -12.99 5.83 -12.17
CA ARG A 83 -12.92 4.99 -13.37
C ARG A 83 -12.13 3.71 -13.14
N SER A 84 -11.08 3.72 -12.34
CA SER A 84 -10.25 2.53 -12.18
C SER A 84 -9.72 2.29 -10.77
N LEU A 85 -9.56 1.01 -10.46
CA LEU A 85 -8.68 0.52 -9.41
C LEU A 85 -7.31 0.26 -10.03
N ARG A 86 -6.31 0.97 -9.54
CA ARG A 86 -4.92 0.87 -10.01
C ARG A 86 -4.09 0.06 -9.01
N LEU A 87 -3.62 -1.10 -9.45
CA LEU A 87 -2.77 -2.01 -8.68
C LEU A 87 -1.31 -1.95 -9.15
N PRO A 88 -0.31 -2.25 -8.30
CA PRO A 88 1.07 -2.33 -8.76
C PRO A 88 1.21 -3.30 -9.95
N PRO A 89 1.96 -2.97 -11.02
CA PRO A 89 2.13 -3.88 -12.17
C PRO A 89 2.86 -5.17 -11.79
N VAL A 90 3.75 -5.08 -10.80
CA VAL A 90 4.47 -6.20 -10.21
C VAL A 90 4.46 -6.02 -8.70
N ILE A 91 4.12 -7.11 -7.98
CA ILE A 91 4.28 -7.20 -6.53
C ILE A 91 5.38 -8.21 -6.23
N ASP A 92 6.43 -7.72 -5.57
CA ASP A 92 7.59 -8.48 -5.09
C ASP A 92 7.99 -8.03 -3.66
N TYR A 93 7.00 -7.58 -2.89
CA TYR A 93 7.20 -6.93 -1.59
C TYR A 93 7.40 -7.91 -0.44
N LEU A 94 6.95 -9.16 -0.59
CA LEU A 94 7.02 -10.21 0.42
C LEU A 94 7.87 -11.39 -0.10
N PRO A 95 8.52 -12.16 0.80
CA PRO A 95 9.46 -13.21 0.43
C PRO A 95 8.83 -14.43 -0.25
N GLU A 96 7.51 -14.61 -0.14
CA GLU A 96 6.80 -15.77 -0.68
C GLU A 96 5.81 -15.33 -1.77
N LYS A 97 5.76 -16.07 -2.88
CA LYS A 97 4.80 -15.83 -3.98
C LYS A 97 3.36 -15.86 -3.48
N THR A 98 3.03 -16.83 -2.63
CA THR A 98 1.69 -16.98 -2.04
C THR A 98 1.26 -15.76 -1.24
N LEU A 99 2.20 -15.10 -0.54
CA LEU A 99 1.93 -13.85 0.17
C LEU A 99 1.74 -12.68 -0.79
N ASN A 100 2.56 -12.56 -1.84
CA ASN A 100 2.39 -11.53 -2.87
C ASN A 100 1.08 -11.70 -3.66
N GLU A 101 0.65 -12.92 -3.90
CA GLU A 101 -0.66 -13.22 -4.51
C GLU A 101 -1.78 -12.80 -3.55
N THR A 102 -1.71 -13.24 -2.28
CA THR A 102 -2.67 -12.84 -1.24
C THR A 102 -2.75 -11.31 -1.13
N LEU A 103 -1.63 -10.61 -1.32
CA LEU A 103 -1.57 -9.15 -1.29
C LEU A 103 -2.37 -8.50 -2.43
N TYR A 104 -2.31 -9.02 -3.66
CA TYR A 104 -3.15 -8.52 -4.76
C TYR A 104 -4.64 -8.63 -4.43
N PHE A 105 -5.09 -9.80 -3.95
CA PHE A 105 -6.48 -10.01 -3.57
C PHE A 105 -6.88 -9.15 -2.37
N TRP A 106 -5.97 -8.97 -1.40
CA TRP A 106 -6.20 -8.07 -0.28
C TRP A 106 -6.43 -6.63 -0.72
N LEU A 107 -5.58 -6.10 -1.61
CA LEU A 107 -5.72 -4.74 -2.14
C LEU A 107 -7.03 -4.56 -2.92
N ALA A 108 -7.43 -5.56 -3.72
CA ALA A 108 -8.73 -5.55 -4.41
C ALA A 108 -9.91 -5.54 -3.43
N ALA A 109 -9.88 -6.37 -2.38
CA ALA A 109 -10.91 -6.37 -1.34
C ALA A 109 -10.99 -5.04 -0.60
N LEU A 110 -9.83 -4.47 -0.25
CA LEU A 110 -9.72 -3.18 0.41
C LEU A 110 -10.29 -2.06 -0.47
N ALA A 111 -9.99 -2.08 -1.76
CA ALA A 111 -10.52 -1.13 -2.73
C ALA A 111 -12.04 -1.21 -2.87
N ALA A 112 -12.61 -2.42 -2.93
CA ALA A 112 -14.06 -2.59 -2.97
C ALA A 112 -14.73 -1.98 -1.73
N LYS A 113 -14.09 -2.10 -0.55
CA LYS A 113 -14.63 -1.57 0.70
C LYS A 113 -14.41 -0.06 0.89
N LEU A 114 -13.33 0.50 0.32
CA LEU A 114 -12.92 1.88 0.50
C LEU A 114 -12.95 2.67 -0.82
N PRO A 115 -14.14 2.94 -1.41
CA PRO A 115 -14.26 3.59 -2.71
C PRO A 115 -13.84 5.06 -2.71
N LYS A 116 -13.83 5.71 -1.54
CA LYS A 116 -13.38 7.09 -1.30
C LYS A 116 -12.54 7.14 -0.05
N MET A 117 -11.52 8.00 -0.03
CA MET A 117 -10.60 8.15 1.08
C MET A 117 -10.52 9.62 1.49
N SER A 118 -10.73 9.89 2.77
CA SER A 118 -10.61 11.20 3.39
C SER A 118 -9.43 11.26 4.36
N HIS A 119 -9.23 10.17 5.11
CA HIS A 119 -8.17 10.05 6.11
C HIS A 119 -7.39 8.76 5.88
N TRP A 120 -6.30 8.84 5.10
CA TRP A 120 -5.46 7.70 4.70
C TRP A 120 -5.23 6.67 5.82
N PHE A 121 -4.82 7.12 7.00
CA PHE A 121 -4.50 6.22 8.11
C PHE A 121 -5.73 5.57 8.78
N GLN A 122 -6.80 6.34 8.97
CA GLN A 122 -8.01 5.85 9.67
C GLN A 122 -8.86 4.98 8.74
N ASP A 123 -9.05 5.44 7.51
CA ASP A 123 -9.95 4.80 6.56
C ASP A 123 -9.46 3.41 6.15
N ASN A 124 -8.15 3.25 5.95
CA ASN A 124 -7.54 1.94 5.67
C ASN A 124 -7.77 0.96 6.84
N GLN A 125 -7.65 1.43 8.09
CA GLN A 125 -7.91 0.61 9.27
C GLN A 125 -9.38 0.21 9.40
N LEU A 126 -10.30 1.15 9.23
CA LEU A 126 -11.75 0.90 9.34
C LEU A 126 -12.25 -0.02 8.22
N ALA A 127 -11.78 0.16 6.99
CA ALA A 127 -12.09 -0.72 5.88
C ALA A 127 -11.56 -2.14 6.13
N THR A 128 -10.33 -2.27 6.63
CA THR A 128 -9.75 -3.55 7.04
C THR A 128 -10.61 -4.23 8.09
N LEU A 129 -10.98 -3.53 9.18
CA LEU A 129 -11.85 -4.08 10.22
C LEU A 129 -13.18 -4.58 9.67
N ALA A 130 -13.81 -3.80 8.80
CA ALA A 130 -15.08 -4.17 8.20
C ALA A 130 -14.97 -5.41 7.30
N ILE A 131 -13.88 -5.54 6.53
CA ILE A 131 -13.60 -6.72 5.72
C ILE A 131 -13.42 -7.95 6.61
N LEU A 132 -12.59 -7.86 7.65
CA LEU A 132 -12.31 -8.97 8.56
C LEU A 132 -13.55 -9.41 9.34
N LYS A 133 -14.47 -8.49 9.63
CA LYS A 133 -15.76 -8.78 10.25
C LYS A 133 -16.72 -9.49 9.29
N ASN A 134 -16.82 -9.02 8.05
CA ASN A 134 -17.79 -9.52 7.07
C ASN A 134 -17.32 -10.79 6.33
N TYR A 135 -16.01 -10.98 6.21
CA TYR A 135 -15.37 -12.06 5.47
C TYR A 135 -14.32 -12.76 6.35
N PRO A 136 -14.74 -13.58 7.34
CA PRO A 136 -13.83 -14.20 8.30
C PRO A 136 -12.77 -15.11 7.65
N GLY A 137 -13.05 -15.65 6.46
CA GLY A 137 -12.09 -16.43 5.67
C GLY A 137 -10.82 -15.65 5.26
N LEU A 138 -10.89 -14.32 5.18
CA LEU A 138 -9.75 -13.47 4.83
C LEU A 138 -8.81 -13.19 6.02
N LYS A 139 -9.24 -13.52 7.25
CA LYS A 139 -8.51 -13.18 8.49
C LYS A 139 -7.13 -13.81 8.54
N SER A 140 -7.03 -15.11 8.26
CA SER A 140 -5.73 -15.82 8.27
C SER A 140 -4.75 -15.25 7.24
N GLY A 141 -5.25 -14.92 6.04
CA GLY A 141 -4.45 -14.27 5.00
C GLY A 141 -3.95 -12.90 5.45
N TYR A 142 -4.84 -12.06 5.99
CA TYR A 142 -4.48 -10.74 6.50
C TYR A 142 -3.44 -10.81 7.64
N GLU A 143 -3.62 -11.70 8.61
CA GLU A 143 -2.68 -11.82 9.73
C GLU A 143 -1.28 -12.23 9.27
N LYS A 144 -1.17 -13.13 8.28
CA LYS A 144 0.10 -13.51 7.67
C LYS A 144 0.74 -12.32 6.94
N LEU A 145 -0.04 -11.59 6.15
CA LEU A 145 0.40 -10.37 5.48
C LEU A 145 0.89 -9.30 6.48
N ALA A 146 0.09 -8.98 7.50
CA ALA A 146 0.40 -8.00 8.53
C ALA A 146 1.71 -8.31 9.24
N LYS A 147 1.90 -9.57 9.67
CA LYS A 147 3.15 -10.03 10.28
C LYS A 147 4.33 -9.91 9.33
N ALA A 148 4.19 -10.36 8.08
CA ALA A 148 5.26 -10.31 7.08
C ALA A 148 5.66 -8.87 6.72
N VAL A 149 4.70 -7.94 6.71
CA VAL A 149 4.96 -6.52 6.47
C VAL A 149 5.66 -5.88 7.65
N VAL A 150 5.17 -6.08 8.88
CA VAL A 150 5.79 -5.50 10.09
C VAL A 150 7.19 -6.04 10.33
N ALA A 151 7.45 -7.31 10.01
CA ALA A 151 8.79 -7.91 10.11
C ALA A 151 9.85 -7.23 9.20
N GLN A 152 9.42 -6.52 8.15
CA GLN A 152 10.31 -5.77 7.26
C GLN A 152 10.49 -4.30 7.66
N ARG A 153 9.75 -3.83 8.66
CA ARG A 153 9.79 -2.44 9.13
C ARG A 153 10.93 -2.26 10.14
N PRO A 154 11.46 -1.04 10.29
CA PRO A 154 12.54 -0.79 11.25
C PRO A 154 12.09 -1.07 12.69
N LEU A 155 13.04 -1.56 13.48
CA LEU A 155 12.87 -1.65 14.93
C LEU A 155 12.72 -0.24 15.50
N ILE A 156 11.71 -0.05 16.35
CA ILE A 156 11.35 1.27 16.90
C ILE A 156 12.52 1.90 17.65
N GLU A 157 13.26 1.10 18.42
CA GLU A 157 14.43 1.52 19.20
C GLU A 157 15.56 2.11 18.36
N HIS A 158 15.68 1.72 17.09
CA HIS A 158 16.70 2.21 16.16
C HIS A 158 16.28 3.47 15.42
N LEU A 159 15.03 3.91 15.55
CA LEU A 159 14.56 5.14 14.93
C LEU A 159 14.86 6.36 15.80
N PRO A 160 15.12 7.53 15.20
CA PRO A 160 15.16 8.79 15.93
C PRO A 160 13.88 8.99 16.76
N GLN A 161 14.01 9.45 18.00
CA GLN A 161 12.89 9.55 18.96
C GLN A 161 11.65 10.26 18.39
N LYS A 162 11.85 11.30 17.57
CA LYS A 162 10.77 12.06 16.91
C LYS A 162 9.94 11.24 15.90
N LEU A 163 10.47 10.13 15.40
CA LEU A 163 9.81 9.25 14.43
C LEU A 163 9.19 7.99 15.08
N GLN A 164 9.66 7.61 16.28
CA GLN A 164 9.28 6.37 16.96
C GLN A 164 7.77 6.25 17.17
N SER A 165 7.13 7.29 17.70
CA SER A 165 5.69 7.27 17.99
C SER A 165 4.85 7.07 16.73
N ARG A 166 5.24 7.68 15.61
CA ARG A 166 4.55 7.54 14.32
C ARG A 166 4.68 6.12 13.78
N GLU A 167 5.90 5.57 13.80
CA GLU A 167 6.14 4.22 13.31
C GLU A 167 5.46 3.16 14.18
N LEU A 168 5.48 3.33 15.50
CA LEU A 168 4.78 2.45 16.44
C LEU A 168 3.26 2.44 16.15
N ALA A 169 2.67 3.63 15.93
CA ALA A 169 1.26 3.74 15.54
C ALA A 169 0.96 3.00 14.23
N ILE A 170 1.85 3.06 13.23
CA ILE A 170 1.66 2.35 11.96
C ILE A 170 1.75 0.84 12.16
N GLN A 171 2.77 0.34 12.86
CA GLN A 171 2.92 -1.09 13.12
C GLN A 171 1.72 -1.64 13.93
N GLN A 172 1.28 -0.90 14.93
CA GLN A 172 0.10 -1.23 15.73
C GLN A 172 -1.19 -1.24 14.89
N ALA A 173 -1.38 -0.26 13.99
CA ALA A 173 -2.52 -0.19 13.08
C ALA A 173 -2.53 -1.31 12.01
N ILE A 174 -1.36 -1.81 11.61
CA ILE A 174 -1.24 -2.97 10.71
C ILE A 174 -1.59 -4.27 11.44
N LEU A 175 -1.07 -4.48 12.66
CA LEU A 175 -1.32 -5.72 13.40
C LEU A 175 -2.72 -5.77 14.00
N ASN A 176 -3.22 -4.63 14.48
CA ASN A 176 -4.51 -4.48 15.14
C ASN A 176 -5.28 -3.30 14.50
N PRO A 177 -5.90 -3.52 13.33
CA PRO A 177 -6.63 -2.48 12.61
C PRO A 177 -7.69 -1.81 13.49
N GLY A 178 -7.74 -0.48 13.44
CA GLY A 178 -8.69 0.37 14.18
C GLY A 178 -8.32 0.62 15.64
N SER A 179 -7.19 0.07 16.11
CA SER A 179 -6.68 0.36 17.46
C SER A 179 -6.07 1.76 17.59
N VAL A 180 -5.68 2.40 16.48
CA VAL A 180 -5.03 3.72 16.50
C VAL A 180 -5.90 4.76 15.82
N LYS A 181 -6.37 5.75 16.60
CA LYS A 181 -7.30 6.78 16.13
C LYS A 181 -6.64 7.85 15.25
N SER A 182 -5.37 8.17 15.45
CA SER A 182 -4.70 9.24 14.72
C SER A 182 -3.24 8.92 14.51
N LEU A 183 -2.70 9.29 13.35
CA LEU A 183 -1.28 9.15 13.07
C LEU A 183 -0.51 10.27 13.80
N PRO A 184 0.44 9.94 14.69
CA PRO A 184 1.27 10.95 15.34
C PRO A 184 2.06 11.78 14.33
N LEU A 185 2.10 13.10 14.55
CA LEU A 185 2.85 14.02 13.71
C LEU A 185 4.35 13.78 13.86
N ALA A 186 5.04 13.70 12.73
CA ALA A 186 6.49 13.62 12.68
C ALA A 186 6.97 14.19 11.33
N SER A 187 8.24 14.61 11.28
CA SER A 187 8.85 15.14 10.06
C SER A 187 8.97 14.07 8.96
N GLY A 188 8.83 14.50 7.70
CA GLY A 188 8.92 13.63 6.53
C GLY A 188 7.70 12.72 6.33
N GLU A 189 7.70 11.93 5.27
CA GLU A 189 6.62 10.99 4.99
C GLU A 189 6.75 9.69 5.79
N PRO A 190 5.64 9.03 6.15
CA PRO A 190 5.68 7.67 6.68
C PRO A 190 6.25 6.71 5.63
N LEU A 191 6.71 5.54 6.08
CA LEU A 191 7.14 4.49 5.16
C LEU A 191 5.95 3.86 4.47
N PHE A 192 6.17 3.41 3.25
CA PHE A 192 5.19 2.65 2.48
C PHE A 192 4.61 1.49 3.29
N VAL A 193 3.29 1.42 3.33
CA VAL A 193 2.48 0.32 3.84
C VAL A 193 1.84 -0.39 2.64
N PRO A 194 2.32 -1.58 2.25
CA PRO A 194 1.85 -2.29 1.05
C PRO A 194 0.42 -2.82 1.16
N LEU A 195 -0.13 -2.92 2.37
CA LEU A 195 -1.47 -3.44 2.63
C LEU A 195 -2.58 -2.42 2.44
N TRP A 196 -2.23 -1.16 2.17
CA TRP A 196 -3.14 -0.03 2.22
C TRP A 196 -3.27 0.64 0.86
N LEU A 197 -4.42 1.26 0.64
CA LEU A 197 -4.64 2.16 -0.47
C LEU A 197 -4.03 3.53 -0.16
N TYR A 198 -3.72 4.26 -1.21
CA TYR A 198 -3.22 5.63 -1.16
C TYR A 198 -4.21 6.57 -1.86
N PRO A 199 -4.24 7.86 -1.48
CA PRO A 199 -5.03 8.83 -2.21
C PRO A 199 -4.60 8.85 -3.68
N ALA A 200 -5.58 8.92 -4.57
CA ALA A 200 -5.33 9.15 -5.99
C ALA A 200 -4.51 10.45 -6.16
N PRO A 201 -3.60 10.52 -7.15
CA PRO A 201 -2.91 11.76 -7.44
C PRO A 201 -3.94 12.87 -7.69
N LEU A 202 -3.72 14.04 -7.08
CA LEU A 202 -4.49 15.22 -7.41
C LEU A 202 -4.18 15.56 -8.86
N PHE A 203 -5.13 15.32 -9.75
CA PHE A 203 -5.05 15.83 -11.11
C PHE A 203 -5.38 17.32 -11.05
N ASP A 204 -4.40 18.17 -11.37
CA ASP A 204 -4.67 19.58 -11.64
C ASP A 204 -5.74 19.67 -12.73
N VAL A 205 -6.84 20.36 -12.45
CA VAL A 205 -7.87 20.68 -13.43
C VAL A 205 -7.32 21.79 -14.32
N THR A 206 -6.41 21.46 -15.23
CA THR A 206 -5.96 22.37 -16.30
C THR A 206 -6.32 21.78 -17.66
N ASN A 207 -7.60 21.92 -17.99
CA ASN A 207 -8.19 22.33 -19.28
C ASN A 207 -9.56 21.66 -19.46
N SER A 208 -10.55 22.23 -18.77
CA SER A 208 -11.96 22.12 -19.16
C SER A 208 -12.47 23.46 -19.64
N GLN A 209 -11.71 24.17 -20.48
CA GLN A 209 -12.23 25.25 -21.33
C GLN A 209 -11.44 25.31 -22.64
N ALA A 210 -12.05 24.77 -23.69
CA ALA A 210 -12.03 25.32 -25.05
C ALA A 210 -13.09 24.56 -25.86
N GLN A 211 -14.32 25.08 -25.80
CA GLN A 211 -15.22 25.03 -26.95
C GLN A 211 -14.70 26.01 -28.00
#